data_AF-A0A940LCI5-F1
#
_entry.id   AF-A0A940LCI5-F1
#
_cell.length_a   1.000
_cell.length_b   1.000
_cell.length_c   1.000
_cell.angle_alpha   90.00
_cell.angle_beta   90.00
_cell.angle_gamma   90.00
#
_symmetry.space_group_name_H-M   'P 1'
#
loop_
_entity.id
_entity.type
_entity.pdbx_description
1 polymer ?
#
loop_
_entity_poly.entity_id
_entity_poly.type
_entity_poly.pdbx_seq_one_letter_code
_entity_poly.pdbx_strand_id
1 'polypeptide(L)'
;MMTKTKPDEPILVKDKPVAIERGSYPYHLLEDHAFELLVYSLYKSEIENGELAGPYDDIWLMGGVKEKGKDCALFRQGIFGAAIQCKHRSKLAPVGKVQVAKEIIKFLLHIINDNEQIQRQL
;
A
#
# COMPACT_ATOMS: atom_id res chain seq x y z
N MET A 1 11.07 50.68 -18.76
CA MET A 1 11.18 49.96 -20.04
C MET A 1 11.00 48.47 -19.73
N MET A 2 9.82 47.93 -20.05
CA MET A 2 9.52 46.51 -19.78
C MET A 2 10.24 45.64 -20.79
N THR A 3 11.18 44.80 -20.32
CA THR A 3 11.77 43.75 -21.14
C THR A 3 10.80 42.57 -21.18
N LYS A 4 10.21 42.35 -22.34
CA LYS A 4 9.40 41.17 -22.65
C LYS A 4 10.26 39.91 -22.43
N THR A 5 9.98 39.14 -21.39
CA THR A 5 10.45 37.76 -21.29
C THR A 5 9.64 36.92 -22.26
N LYS A 6 10.33 36.24 -23.19
CA LYS A 6 9.72 35.33 -24.15
C LYS A 6 8.95 34.23 -23.41
N PRO A 7 7.69 33.94 -23.76
CA PRO A 7 7.07 32.68 -23.40
C PRO A 7 7.63 31.58 -24.32
N ASP A 8 7.60 30.35 -23.84
CA ASP A 8 7.81 29.11 -24.62
C ASP A 8 9.26 28.64 -24.81
N GLU A 9 9.99 28.43 -23.71
CA GLU A 9 10.97 27.33 -23.71
C GLU A 9 10.21 26.02 -23.51
N PRO A 10 10.26 25.06 -24.46
CA PRO A 10 9.61 23.77 -24.28
C PRO A 10 10.27 23.07 -23.09
N ILE A 11 9.45 22.70 -22.11
CA ILE A 11 9.84 21.77 -21.05
C ILE A 11 10.32 20.50 -21.77
N LEU A 12 11.63 20.28 -21.80
CA LEU A 12 12.24 19.04 -22.29
C LEU A 12 11.80 17.91 -21.36
N VAL A 13 10.66 17.30 -21.66
CA VAL A 13 10.23 16.03 -21.05
C VAL A 13 11.25 15.00 -21.49
N LYS A 14 12.21 14.72 -20.60
CA LYS A 14 13.50 14.12 -20.97
C LYS A 14 13.40 12.68 -21.48
N ASP A 15 12.31 11.96 -21.25
CA ASP A 15 12.12 10.64 -21.85
C ASP A 15 10.64 10.40 -22.16
N LYS A 16 10.34 9.94 -23.38
CA LYS A 16 8.99 9.48 -23.72
C LYS A 16 8.67 8.25 -22.86
N PRO A 17 7.46 8.12 -22.31
CA PRO A 17 7.10 6.92 -21.56
C PRO A 17 7.25 5.69 -22.46
N VAL A 18 7.87 4.65 -21.91
CA VAL A 18 8.06 3.37 -22.62
C VAL A 18 6.68 2.76 -22.85
N ALA A 19 6.33 2.55 -24.11
CA ALA A 19 5.11 1.83 -24.45
C ALA A 19 5.26 0.38 -23.99
N ILE A 20 4.47 -0.02 -23.00
CA ILE A 20 4.36 -1.42 -22.59
C ILE A 20 3.51 -2.12 -23.66
N GLU A 21 4.01 -3.22 -24.22
CA GLU A 21 3.33 -3.99 -25.26
C GLU A 21 1.92 -4.42 -24.82
N ARG A 22 1.01 -4.60 -25.80
CA ARG A 22 -0.38 -4.99 -25.55
C ARG A 22 -0.44 -6.34 -24.80
N GLY A 23 -0.90 -6.31 -23.56
CA GLY A 23 -1.03 -7.46 -22.67
C GLY A 23 -1.75 -7.09 -21.35
N SER A 24 -1.77 -8.01 -20.38
CA SER A 24 -2.25 -7.70 -19.02
C SER A 24 -1.38 -6.60 -18.39
N TYR A 25 -1.96 -5.82 -17.46
CA TYR A 25 -1.23 -4.75 -16.77
C TYR A 25 0.02 -5.33 -16.07
N PRO A 26 1.21 -4.71 -16.21
CA PRO A 26 2.45 -5.29 -15.73
C PRO A 26 2.62 -5.07 -14.22
N TYR A 27 1.78 -5.70 -13.39
CA TYR A 27 1.80 -5.55 -11.93
C TYR A 27 3.16 -5.87 -11.29
N HIS A 28 3.99 -6.67 -11.95
CA HIS A 28 5.36 -6.98 -11.53
C HIS A 28 6.33 -5.79 -11.62
N LEU A 29 5.96 -4.72 -12.34
CA LEU A 29 6.73 -3.47 -12.44
C LEU A 29 6.29 -2.41 -11.43
N LEU A 30 5.25 -2.67 -10.63
CA LEU A 30 4.85 -1.76 -9.57
C LEU A 30 5.97 -1.61 -8.54
N GLU A 31 6.20 -0.41 -8.05
CA GLU A 31 7.02 -0.21 -6.86
C GLU A 31 6.26 -0.67 -5.61
N ASP A 32 6.99 -0.96 -4.53
CA ASP A 32 6.41 -1.48 -3.27
C ASP A 32 5.19 -0.67 -2.81
N HIS A 33 5.31 0.67 -2.75
CA HIS A 33 4.21 1.56 -2.35
C HIS A 33 3.02 1.54 -3.33
N ALA A 34 3.29 1.47 -4.64
CA ALA A 34 2.21 1.41 -5.63
C ALA A 34 1.46 0.07 -5.55
N PHE A 35 2.17 -1.01 -5.20
CA PHE A 35 1.57 -2.30 -4.93
C PHE A 35 0.74 -2.30 -3.64
N GLU A 36 1.22 -1.69 -2.56
CA GLU A 36 0.46 -1.49 -1.32
C GLU A 36 -0.84 -0.73 -1.58
N LEU A 37 -0.80 0.35 -2.37
CA LEU A 37 -1.98 1.14 -2.71
C LEU A 37 -2.97 0.33 -3.57
N LEU A 38 -2.48 -0.51 -4.49
CA LEU A 38 -3.32 -1.40 -5.27
C LEU A 38 -4.04 -2.40 -4.36
N VAL A 39 -3.32 -3.05 -3.44
CA VAL A 39 -3.89 -4.01 -2.49
C VAL A 39 -4.93 -3.33 -1.60
N TYR A 40 -4.62 -2.15 -1.05
CA TYR A 40 -5.57 -1.34 -0.31
C TYR A 40 -6.85 -1.09 -1.09
N SER A 41 -6.72 -0.66 -2.35
CA SER A 41 -7.87 -0.31 -3.21
C SER A 41 -8.74 -1.53 -3.52
N LEU A 42 -8.14 -2.71 -3.70
CA LEU A 42 -8.87 -3.96 -3.91
C LEU A 42 -9.71 -4.32 -2.68
N TYR A 43 -9.09 -4.41 -1.50
CA TYR A 43 -9.80 -4.74 -0.26
C TYR A 43 -10.86 -3.70 0.11
N LYS A 44 -10.58 -2.42 -0.14
CA LYS A 44 -11.56 -1.36 0.02
C LYS A 44 -12.79 -1.60 -0.85
N SER A 45 -12.58 -1.92 -2.13
CA SER A 45 -13.69 -2.25 -3.03
C SER A 45 -14.45 -3.49 -2.58
N GLU A 46 -13.78 -4.53 -2.09
CA GLU A 46 -14.44 -5.75 -1.59
C GLU A 46 -15.28 -5.47 -0.33
N ILE A 47 -14.82 -4.58 0.56
CA ILE A 47 -15.60 -4.12 1.71
C ILE A 47 -16.83 -3.32 1.24
N GLU A 48 -16.63 -2.33 0.36
CA GLU A 48 -17.69 -1.45 -0.15
C GLU A 48 -18.75 -2.21 -0.94
N ASN A 49 -18.35 -3.26 -1.68
CA ASN A 49 -19.27 -4.12 -2.43
C ASN A 49 -19.95 -5.19 -1.57
N GLY A 50 -19.62 -5.28 -0.27
CA GLY A 50 -20.26 -6.21 0.66
C GLY A 50 -19.64 -7.60 0.73
N GLU A 51 -18.60 -7.89 -0.05
CA GLU A 51 -17.92 -9.19 -0.09
C GLU A 51 -17.19 -9.49 1.23
N LEU A 52 -16.70 -8.44 1.89
CA LEU A 52 -16.05 -8.50 3.21
C LEU A 52 -16.86 -7.82 4.32
N ALA A 53 -18.10 -7.38 4.05
CA ALA A 53 -18.91 -6.62 5.01
C ALA A 53 -19.38 -7.41 6.25
N GLY A 54 -19.11 -8.72 6.33
CA GLY A 54 -19.29 -9.51 7.54
C GLY A 54 -18.17 -9.26 8.55
N PRO A 55 -16.91 -9.67 8.23
CA PRO A 55 -15.78 -9.55 9.14
C PRO A 55 -15.24 -8.11 9.28
N TYR A 56 -15.39 -7.25 8.27
CA TYR A 56 -14.78 -5.92 8.25
C TYR A 56 -15.74 -4.87 7.69
N ASP A 57 -15.62 -3.62 8.12
CA ASP A 57 -16.37 -2.46 7.58
C ASP A 57 -15.47 -1.28 7.20
N ASP A 58 -14.18 -1.34 7.52
CA ASP A 58 -13.22 -0.28 7.20
C ASP A 58 -11.81 -0.85 6.96
N ILE A 59 -11.02 -0.12 6.18
CA ILE A 59 -9.61 -0.41 5.88
C ILE A 59 -8.79 0.88 5.85
N TRP A 60 -7.66 0.88 6.55
CA TRP A 60 -6.72 2.00 6.57
C TRP A 60 -5.37 1.61 5.96
N LEU A 61 -4.86 2.46 5.06
CA LEU A 61 -3.50 2.36 4.53
C LEU A 61 -2.52 2.96 5.55
N MET A 62 -1.51 2.19 5.95
CA MET A 62 -0.57 2.55 7.01
C MET A 62 0.63 3.33 6.44
N GLY A 63 0.39 4.54 5.93
CA GLY A 63 1.45 5.39 5.36
C GLY A 63 2.28 6.15 6.41
N GLY A 64 3.61 6.19 6.25
CA GLY A 64 4.47 7.23 6.84
C GLY A 64 5.10 6.97 8.21
N VAL A 65 4.91 5.81 8.84
CA VAL A 65 5.58 5.45 10.11
C VAL A 65 6.24 4.09 9.93
N LYS A 66 7.51 3.95 10.36
CA LYS A 66 8.36 2.74 10.22
C LYS A 66 7.50 1.46 10.25
N GLU A 67 7.51 0.72 9.14
CA GLU A 67 6.70 -0.48 8.88
C GLU A 67 6.48 -1.30 10.15
N LYS A 68 5.26 -1.27 10.70
CA LYS A 68 4.92 -2.03 11.92
C LYS A 68 4.57 -3.50 11.64
N GLY A 69 5.05 -4.06 10.53
CA GLY A 69 4.65 -5.36 10.03
C GLY A 69 3.19 -5.39 9.55
N LYS A 70 2.67 -4.24 9.11
CA LYS A 70 1.36 -4.09 8.46
C LYS A 70 1.40 -2.90 7.50
N ASP A 71 0.88 -3.09 6.29
CA ASP A 71 0.71 -2.05 5.29
C ASP A 71 -0.75 -1.58 5.23
N CYS A 72 -1.70 -2.47 5.54
CA CYS A 72 -3.11 -2.10 5.77
C CYS A 72 -3.61 -2.67 7.10
N ALA A 73 -4.54 -1.97 7.73
CA ALA A 73 -5.28 -2.42 8.90
C ALA A 73 -6.78 -2.51 8.57
N LEU A 74 -7.39 -3.65 8.89
CA LEU A 74 -8.80 -3.92 8.70
C LEU A 74 -9.53 -3.79 10.04
N PHE A 75 -10.70 -3.15 10.01
CA PHE A 75 -11.48 -2.86 11.19
C PHE A 75 -12.91 -3.36 11.05
N ARG A 76 -13.53 -3.58 12.20
CA ARG A 76 -14.96 -3.76 12.35
C ARG A 76 -15.46 -2.83 13.43
N GLN A 77 -16.35 -1.90 13.10
CA GLN A 77 -16.93 -0.94 14.05
C GLN A 77 -15.84 -0.18 14.83
N GLY A 78 -14.76 0.20 14.13
CA GLY A 78 -13.60 0.87 14.73
C GLY A 78 -12.65 -0.02 15.54
N ILE A 79 -12.94 -1.33 15.66
CA ILE A 79 -12.09 -2.29 16.36
C ILE A 79 -11.15 -2.96 15.35
N PHE A 80 -9.85 -2.94 15.65
CA PHE A 80 -8.84 -3.62 14.84
C PHE A 80 -9.12 -5.12 14.78
N GLY A 81 -9.29 -5.66 13.57
CA GLY A 81 -9.62 -7.07 13.34
C GLY A 81 -8.50 -7.84 12.64
N ALA A 82 -7.82 -7.23 11.68
CA ALA A 82 -6.74 -7.88 10.94
C ALA A 82 -5.75 -6.89 10.33
N ALA A 83 -4.61 -7.40 9.88
CA ALA A 83 -3.61 -6.64 9.15
C ALA A 83 -3.25 -7.35 7.84
N ILE A 84 -2.91 -6.55 6.84
CA ILE A 84 -2.38 -7.02 5.55
C ILE A 84 -0.94 -6.53 5.45
N GLN A 85 -0.01 -7.45 5.20
CA GLN A 85 1.38 -7.14 4.87
C GLN A 85 1.65 -7.56 3.44
N CYS A 86 2.03 -6.60 2.61
CA CYS A 86 2.45 -6.77 1.25
C CYS A 86 3.96 -7.06 1.19
N LYS A 87 4.34 -7.87 0.22
CA LYS A 87 5.74 -7.99 -0.20
C LYS A 87 5.79 -8.11 -1.71
N HIS A 88 5.94 -6.97 -2.38
CA HIS A 88 6.20 -6.97 -3.82
C HIS A 88 7.61 -7.50 -4.09
N ARG A 89 7.77 -8.22 -5.20
CA ARG A 89 9.09 -8.63 -5.69
C ARG A 89 9.15 -8.48 -7.19
N SER A 90 10.27 -7.93 -7.65
CA SER A 90 10.65 -7.86 -9.06
C SER A 90 11.03 -9.21 -9.68
N LYS A 91 11.16 -10.28 -8.89
CA LYS A 91 11.54 -11.63 -9.34
C LYS A 91 10.42 -12.63 -9.04
N LEU A 92 10.22 -13.58 -9.95
CA LEU A 92 9.30 -14.74 -9.85
C LEU A 92 9.60 -15.71 -8.67
N ALA A 93 10.54 -15.38 -7.79
CA ALA A 93 10.90 -16.23 -6.66
C ALA A 93 9.85 -16.10 -5.53
N PRO A 94 9.34 -17.23 -4.98
CA PRO A 94 8.41 -17.19 -3.86
C PRO A 94 8.96 -16.44 -2.64
N VAL A 95 8.08 -15.92 -1.80
CA VAL A 95 8.50 -15.33 -0.53
C VAL A 95 9.11 -16.41 0.37
N GLY A 96 10.38 -16.24 0.74
CA GLY A 96 11.07 -17.19 1.60
C GLY A 96 10.46 -17.26 3.01
N LYS A 97 10.41 -18.46 3.59
CA LYS A 97 9.85 -18.72 4.93
C LYS A 97 10.42 -17.80 6.03
N VAL A 98 11.73 -17.55 5.99
CA VAL A 98 12.41 -16.66 6.94
C VAL A 98 11.88 -15.23 6.86
N GLN A 99 11.58 -14.75 5.66
CA GLN A 99 11.05 -13.40 5.47
C GLN A 99 9.61 -13.29 5.96
N VAL A 100 8.77 -14.29 5.68
CA VAL A 100 7.41 -14.36 6.23
C VAL A 100 7.45 -14.37 7.76
N ALA A 101 8.30 -15.21 8.36
CA ALA A 101 8.45 -15.27 9.81
C ALA A 101 8.89 -13.94 10.42
N LYS A 102 9.82 -13.21 9.77
CA LYS A 102 10.25 -11.88 10.22
C LYS A 102 9.11 -10.88 10.26
N GLU A 103 8.28 -10.83 9.22
CA GLU A 103 7.14 -9.91 9.18
C GLU A 103 6.08 -10.26 10.24
N ILE A 104 5.78 -11.54 10.42
CA ILE A 104 4.87 -12.00 11.49
C ILE A 104 5.41 -11.60 12.87
N ILE A 105 6.70 -11.85 13.15
CA ILE A 105 7.31 -11.48 14.43
C ILE A 105 7.28 -9.95 14.62
N LYS A 106 7.59 -9.18 13.58
CA LYS A 106 7.55 -7.71 13.61
C LYS A 106 6.15 -7.20 13.99
N PHE A 107 5.12 -7.75 13.35
CA PHE A 107 3.72 -7.47 13.63
C PHE A 107 3.35 -7.80 15.09
N LEU A 108 3.70 -9.00 15.57
CA LEU A 108 3.41 -9.43 16.94
C LEU A 108 4.09 -8.54 17.98
N LEU A 109 5.37 -8.21 17.78
CA LEU A 109 6.11 -7.31 18.68
C LEU A 109 5.45 -5.93 18.75
N HIS A 110 4.98 -5.40 17.62
CA HIS A 110 4.31 -4.11 17.61
C HIS A 110 2.92 -4.16 18.23
N ILE A 111 2.14 -5.23 18.05
CA ILE A 111 0.86 -5.38 18.75
C ILE A 111 1.07 -5.45 20.27
N ILE A 112 2.07 -6.19 20.74
CA ILE A 112 2.38 -6.30 22.17
C ILE A 112 2.83 -4.95 22.74
N ASN A 113 3.63 -4.19 21.97
CA ASN A 113 4.13 -2.90 22.41
C ASN A 113 3.07 -1.79 22.31
N ASP A 114 2.15 -1.87 21.35
CA ASP A 114 1.05 -0.92 21.13
C ASP A 114 -0.15 -1.19 22.08
N ASN A 115 0.12 -1.52 23.36
CA ASN A 115 -0.90 -1.66 24.43
C ASN A 115 -1.82 -0.43 24.59
N GLU A 116 -1.56 0.68 23.90
CA GLU A 116 -2.36 1.91 23.94
C GLU A 116 -3.23 2.18 22.69
N GLN A 117 -3.12 1.42 21.59
CA GLN A 117 -3.83 1.77 20.34
C GLN A 117 -5.13 0.99 20.06
N ILE A 118 -5.59 0.15 20.99
CA ILE A 118 -6.90 -0.55 20.87
C ILE A 118 -8.08 0.37 21.27
N GLN A 119 -7.84 1.58 21.76
CA GLN A 119 -8.90 2.43 22.35
C GLN A 119 -8.97 3.89 21.90
N ARG A 120 -8.16 4.38 20.96
CA ARG A 120 -8.23 5.80 20.58
C ARG A 120 -7.89 6.06 19.13
N GLN A 121 -8.93 6.19 18.30
CA GLN A 121 -9.05 7.27 17.33
C GLN A 121 -10.55 7.66 17.27
N LEU A 122 -10.92 8.59 18.16
CA LEU A 122 -12.10 9.46 18.03
C LEU A 122 -11.74 10.60 17.07
#